data_AF-A0A532TSI6-F1
#
_entry.id   AF-A0A532TSI6-F1
#
_cell.length_a   1.000
_cell.length_b   1.000
_cell.length_c   1.000
_cell.angle_alpha   90.00
_cell.angle_beta   90.00
_cell.angle_gamma   90.00
#
_symmetry.space_group_name_H-M   'P 1'
#
loop_
_entity.id
_entity.type
_entity.pdbx_description
1 polymer ?
#
loop_
_entity_poly.entity_id
_entity_poly.type
_entity_poly.pdbx_seq_one_letter_code
_entity_poly.pdbx_strand_id
1 'polypeptide(L)' 'MHPLTWLGTALILVGVAFVLLPILGKVIDLSRIPSWLIFIYRSNGFYFVTSPLLIGLSALSVILYFLMK' A
#
# COMPACT_ATOMS: atom_id res chain seq x y z
N MET A 1 -20.36 -1.45 -19.43
CA MET A 1 -19.43 -2.05 -18.44
C MET A 1 -20.07 -1.94 -17.07
N HIS A 2 -20.08 -3.02 -16.28
CA HIS A 2 -20.76 -3.03 -14.98
C HIS A 2 -20.02 -2.10 -13.99
N PRO A 3 -20.71 -1.39 -13.08
CA PRO A 3 -20.06 -0.55 -12.06
C PRO A 3 -19.03 -1.31 -11.22
N LEU A 4 -19.31 -2.60 -10.98
CA LEU A 4 -18.43 -3.51 -10.26
C LEU A 4 -17.10 -3.76 -11.01
N THR A 5 -17.13 -3.77 -12.35
CA THR A 5 -15.93 -3.93 -13.17
C THR A 5 -15.04 -2.70 -13.05
N TRP A 6 -15.62 -1.49 -13.08
CA TRP A 6 -14.89 -0.24 -12.88
C TRP A 6 -14.24 -0.16 -11.50
N LEU A 7 -14.97 -0.56 -10.46
CA LEU A 7 -14.42 -0.64 -9.10
C LEU A 7 -13.24 -1.63 -9.02
N GLY A 8 -13.39 -2.80 -9.63
CA GLY A 8 -12.32 -3.80 -9.72
C GLY A 8 -11.09 -3.28 -10.46
N THR A 9 -11.28 -2.64 -11.61
CA THR A 9 -10.18 -2.03 -12.38
C THR A 9 -9.48 -0.94 -11.58
N ALA A 10 -10.22 -0.08 -10.88
CA ALA A 10 -9.64 0.95 -10.02
C ALA A 10 -8.79 0.35 -8.89
N LEU A 11 -9.29 -0.70 -8.23
CA LEU A 11 -8.54 -1.41 -7.18
C LEU A 11 -7.25 -2.05 -7.72
N ILE A 12 -7.29 -2.64 -8.91
CA ILE A 12 -6.10 -3.22 -9.56
C ILE A 12 -5.07 -2.12 -9.83
N LEU A 13 -5.48 -0.98 -10.38
CA LEU A 13 -4.57 0.14 -10.65
C LEU A 13 -3.93 0.69 -9.37
N VAL A 14 -4.70 0.78 -8.28
CA VAL A 14 -4.18 1.18 -6.96
C VAL A 14 -3.15 0.16 -6.45
N GLY A 15 -3.43 -1.13 -6.59
CA GLY A 15 -2.48 -2.20 -6.22
C GLY A 15 -1.17 -2.12 -7.01
N VAL A 16 -1.26 -1.93 -8.33
CA VAL A 16 -0.09 -1.75 -9.21
C VAL A 16 0.73 -0.52 -8.80
N ALA A 17 0.06 0.60 -8.50
CA ALA A 17 0.73 1.81 -8.02
C ALA A 17 1.46 1.56 -6.69
N PHE A 18 0.85 0.84 -5.75
CA PHE A 18 1.49 0.48 -4.49
C PHE A 18 2.73 -0.40 -4.67
N VAL A 19 2.68 -1.37 -5.59
CA VAL A 19 3.84 -2.23 -5.91
C VAL A 19 4.97 -1.44 -6.57
N LEU A 20 4.66 -0.39 -7.34
CA LEU A 20 5.65 0.46 -8.02
C LEU A 20 6.28 1.53 -7.11
N LEU A 21 5.67 1.87 -5.97
CA LEU A 21 6.19 2.87 -5.03
C LEU A 21 7.67 2.72 -4.62
N PRO A 22 8.21 1.51 -4.35
CA PRO A 22 9.62 1.34 -3.98
C PRO A 22 10.57 1.70 -5.12
N ILE A 23 10.12 1.55 -6.37
CA ILE A 23 10.89 1.90 -7.57
C ILE A 23 10.76 3.40 -7.82
N LEU A 24 9.54 3.92 -7.79
CA LEU A 24 9.25 5.34 -7.95
C LEU A 24 9.95 6.18 -6.88
N GLY A 25 10.07 5.68 -5.65
CA GLY A 25 10.73 6.41 -4.58
C GLY A 25 12.26 6.44 -4.61
N LYS A 26 12.87 5.77 -5.59
CA LYS A 26 14.26 6.02 -5.95
C LYS A 26 14.42 7.24 -6.85
N VAL A 27 13.37 7.63 -7.58
CA VAL A 27 13.39 8.71 -8.58
C VAL A 27 12.67 9.96 -8.08
N ILE A 28 11.63 9.78 -7.27
CA ILE A 28 10.75 10.83 -6.77
C ILE A 28 10.93 10.91 -5.25
N ASP A 29 10.95 12.13 -4.72
CA ASP A 29 11.02 12.35 -3.28
C ASP A 29 9.64 12.14 -2.63
N LEU A 30 9.40 10.94 -2.08
CA LEU A 30 8.15 10.61 -1.38
C LEU A 30 8.08 11.19 0.04
N SER A 31 9.08 11.95 0.49
CA SER A 31 9.10 12.56 1.83
C SER A 31 7.94 13.52 2.10
N ARG A 32 7.25 13.99 1.04
CA ARG A 32 6.05 14.83 1.13
C ARG A 32 4.77 14.06 1.41
N ILE A 33 4.80 12.73 1.31
CA ILE A 33 3.64 11.88 1.54
C ILE A 33 3.53 11.63 3.05
N PRO A 34 2.32 11.71 3.63
CA PRO A 34 2.15 11.46 5.05
C PRO A 34 2.65 10.06 5.46
N SER A 35 3.39 10.00 6.56
CA SER A 35 3.99 8.77 7.07
C SER A 35 2.97 7.69 7.47
N TRP A 36 1.74 8.07 7.80
CA TRP A 36 0.63 7.14 8.05
C TRP A 36 0.17 6.41 6.78
N LEU A 37 0.35 7.02 5.61
CA LEU A 37 -0.02 6.44 4.31
C LEU A 37 1.13 5.63 3.72
N ILE A 38 2.34 6.19 3.76
CA ILE A 38 3.54 5.58 3.18
C ILE A 38 4.71 5.77 4.16
N PHE A 39 5.20 4.67 4.69
CA PHE A 39 6.39 4.62 5.53
C PHE A 39 7.59 4.20 4.70
N ILE A 40 8.58 5.08 4.65
CA ILE A 40 9.79 4.91 3.87
C ILE A 40 10.92 4.67 4.87
N TYR A 41 11.47 3.46 4.85
CA TYR A 41 12.66 3.12 5.59
C TYR A 41 13.86 3.16 4.66
N ARG A 42 14.81 4.04 4.94
CA ARG A 42 16.09 4.16 4.22
C ARG A 42 17.23 4.00 5.23
N SER A 43 18.00 2.92 5.13
CA SER A 43 19.18 2.69 5.98
C SER A 43 20.24 1.88 5.23
N ASN A 44 21.49 2.35 5.21
CA ASN A 44 22.67 1.65 4.66
C ASN A 44 22.46 0.96 3.29
N GLY A 45 21.85 1.65 2.32
CA GLY A 45 21.59 1.12 0.98
C GLY A 45 20.32 0.27 0.84
N PHE A 46 19.62 0.00 1.96
CA PHE A 46 18.30 -0.63 1.97
C PHE A 46 17.20 0.43 1.82
N TYR A 47 16.29 0.23 0.86
CA TYR A 47 15.17 1.12 0.58
C TYR A 47 13.87 0.31 0.62
N PHE A 48 13.07 0.52 1.66
CA PHE A 48 11.82 -0.21 1.90
C PHE A 48 10.68 0.78 2.01
N VAL A 49 9.71 0.67 1.11
CA VAL A 49 8.50 1.49 1.10
C VAL A 49 7.33 0.59 1.43
N THR A 50 6.69 0.85 2.56
CA THR A 50 5.54 0.11 3.06
C THR A 50 4.40 1.06 3.37
N SER A 51 3.15 0.58 3.39
CA SER A 51 1.99 1.37 3.82
C SER A 51 1.53 0.84 5.19
N PRO A 52 1.79 1.56 6.30
CA PRO A 52 1.35 1.16 7.64
C PRO A 52 -0.16 0.91 7.71
N LEU A 53 -0.92 1.70 6.93
CA LEU A 53 -2.37 1.56 6.81
C LEU A 53 -2.77 0.23 6.18
N LEU A 54 -2.10 -0.21 5.11
CA LEU A 54 -2.37 -1.52 4.50
C LEU A 54 -1.99 -2.68 5.43
N ILE A 55 -0.88 -2.54 6.18
CA ILE A 55 -0.48 -3.55 7.18
C ILE A 55 -1.56 -3.63 8.28
N GLY A 56 -2.02 -2.48 8.79
CA GLY A 56 -3.07 -2.42 9.80
C GLY A 56 -4.38 -3.05 9.31
N LEU A 57 -4.81 -2.72 8.09
CA LEU A 57 -6.01 -3.31 7.47
C LEU A 57 -5.87 -4.82 7.26
N SER A 58 -4.70 -5.29 6.83
CA SER A 58 -4.43 -6.72 6.67
C SER A 58 -4.49 -7.45 8.01
N ALA A 59 -3.88 -6.91 9.06
CA ALA A 59 -3.94 -7.49 10.40
C ALA A 59 -5.38 -7.52 10.94
N LEU A 60 -6.12 -6.41 10.78
CA LEU A 60 -7.52 -6.31 11.20
C LEU A 60 -8.40 -7.32 10.45
N SER A 61 -8.19 -7.49 9.14
CA SER A 61 -8.87 -8.49 8.32
C SER A 61 -8.65 -9.90 8.85
N VAL A 62 -7.41 -10.24 9.20
CA VAL A 62 -7.08 -11.57 9.75
C VAL A 62 -7.76 -11.76 11.11
N ILE A 63 -7.69 -10.76 12.00
CA ILE A 63 -8.35 -10.79 13.31
C ILE A 63 -9.86 -11.00 13.14
N LEU A 64 -10.51 -10.22 12.28
CA LEU A 64 -11.95 -10.33 12.01
C LEU A 64 -12.31 -11.70 11.44
N TYR A 65 -11.50 -12.27 10.54
CA TYR A 65 -11.72 -13.61 10.01
C TYR A 65 -11.71 -14.68 11.11
N PHE A 66 -10.81 -14.58 12.09
CA PHE A 66 -10.78 -15.51 13.23
C PHE A 66 -11.87 -15.25 14.27
N LEU A 67 -12.37 -14.02 14.41
CA LEU A 67 -13.48 -13.70 15.32
C LEU A 67 -14.86 -14.06 14.76
N MET A 68 -15.04 -13.99 13.44
CA MET A 68 -16.29 -14.32 12.76
C MET A 68 -16.40 -15.82 12.41
N LYS A 69 -15.36 -16.61 12.70
CA LYS A 69 -15.29 -18.05 12.48
C LYS A 69 -15.40 -18.79 13.80
#